data_AF-A0A964PBC6-F1
#
_entry.id   AF-A0A964PBC6-F1
#
_cell.length_a   1.000
_cell.length_b   1.000
_cell.length_c   1.000
_cell.angle_alpha   90.00
_cell.angle_beta   90.00
_cell.angle_gamma   90.00
#
_symmetry.space_group_name_H-M   'P 1'
#
loop_
_entity.id
_entity.type
_entity.pdbx_description
1 polymer ?
#
loop_
_entity_poly.entity_id
_entity_poly.type
_entity_poly.pdbx_seq_one_letter_code
_entity_poly.pdbx_strand_id
1 'polypeptide(L)' 'MVDEREFQARIEKIRQGDPQAAAWLVQHFEPELRRFIRVRLTDPFLRRLVDSSDICQSVLAIFFSSRRPRTV' A
#
# COMPACT_ATOMS: atom_id res chain seq x y z
N MET A 1 8.42 -11.86 -8.78
CA MET A 1 8.01 -12.45 -7.48
C MET A 1 9.01 -11.97 -6.46
N VAL A 2 8.57 -11.19 -5.46
CA VAL A 2 9.42 -10.72 -4.37
C VAL A 2 9.79 -11.91 -3.48
N ASP A 3 11.06 -12.01 -3.09
CA ASP A 3 11.51 -13.04 -2.14
C ASP A 3 10.99 -12.71 -0.73
N GLU A 4 10.51 -13.72 0.00
CA GLU A 4 9.96 -13.54 1.35
C GLU A 4 10.96 -12.87 2.31
N ARG A 5 12.25 -13.22 2.23
CA ARG A 5 13.28 -12.61 3.09
C ARG A 5 13.52 -11.15 2.72
N GLU A 6 13.52 -10.82 1.43
CA GLU A 6 13.60 -9.44 0.97
C GLU A 6 12.41 -8.63 1.47
N PHE A 7 11.20 -9.19 1.35
CA PHE A 7 9.98 -8.56 1.83
C PHE A 7 10.05 -8.26 3.33
N GLN A 8 10.42 -9.25 4.16
CA GLN A 8 10.53 -9.05 5.60
C GLN A 8 11.58 -8.00 5.96
N ALA A 9 12.74 -8.01 5.28
CA ALA A 9 13.78 -7.00 5.50
C ALA A 9 13.29 -5.59 5.14
N ARG A 10 12.52 -5.43 4.06
CA ARG A 10 11.92 -4.14 3.66
C ARG A 10 10.86 -3.69 4.67
N ILE A 11 10.02 -4.60 5.14
CA ILE A 11 9.00 -4.30 6.13
C ILE A 11 9.63 -3.80 7.44
N GLU A 12 10.74 -4.39 7.86
CA GLU A 12 11.46 -3.93 9.06
C GLU A 12 12.02 -2.51 8.88
N LYS A 13 12.62 -2.21 7.73
CA LYS A 13 13.07 -0.85 7.39
C LYS A 13 11.92 0.16 7.38
N ILE A 14 10.74 -0.22 6.89
CA ILE A 14 9.54 0.64 6.94
C ILE A 14 9.14 0.96 8.38
N ARG A 15 9.20 -0.01 9.30
CA ARG A 15 8.91 0.23 10.73
C ARG A 15 9.89 1.20 11.37
N GLN A 16 11.14 1.22 10.88
CA GLN A 16 12.17 2.15 11.31
C GLN A 16 12.06 3.53 10.64
N GLY A 17 11.08 3.72 9.74
CA GLY A 17 10.84 5.00 9.06
C GLY A 17 11.66 5.19 7.77
N ASP A 18 12.24 4.14 7.19
CA ASP A 18 13.01 4.23 5.95
C ASP A 18 12.10 4.59 4.75
N PRO A 19 12.26 5.78 4.14
CA PRO A 19 11.42 6.23 3.03
C PRO A 19 11.68 5.44 1.74
N GLN A 20 12.89 4.91 1.52
CA GLN A 20 13.20 4.11 0.34
C GLN A 20 12.53 2.74 0.42
N ALA A 21 12.47 2.14 1.61
CA ALA A 21 11.73 0.90 1.83
C ALA A 21 10.22 1.10 1.61
N ALA A 22 9.67 2.24 2.05
CA ALA A 22 8.27 2.59 1.79
C ALA A 22 7.99 2.78 0.29
N ALA A 23 8.86 3.51 -0.43
CA ALA A 23 8.73 3.70 -1.87
C ALA A 23 8.81 2.38 -2.64
N TRP A 24 9.70 1.47 -2.23
CA TRP A 24 9.79 0.12 -2.81
C TRP A 24 8.47 -0.65 -2.65
N LEU A 25 7.83 -0.58 -1.47
CA LEU A 25 6.55 -1.24 -1.23
C LEU A 25 5.46 -0.70 -2.18
N VAL A 26 5.38 0.62 -2.33
CA VAL A 26 4.41 1.24 -3.24
C VAL A 26 4.68 0.79 -4.68
N GLN A 27 5.93 0.86 -5.15
CA GLN A 27 6.28 0.48 -6.52
C GLN A 27 5.94 -0.98 -6.86
N HIS A 28 6.14 -1.90 -5.93
CA HIS A 28 5.95 -3.33 -6.19
C HIS A 28 4.51 -3.80 -5.99
N PHE A 29 3.75 -3.21 -5.06
CA PHE A 29 2.43 -3.73 -4.67
C PHE A 29 1.26 -2.83 -5.08
N GLU A 30 1.49 -1.54 -5.40
CA GLU A 30 0.42 -0.64 -5.87
C GLU A 30 -0.33 -1.17 -7.11
N PRO A 31 0.35 -1.72 -8.15
CA PRO A 31 -0.34 -2.21 -9.34
C PRO A 31 -1.28 -3.38 -9.02
N GLU A 32 -0.84 -4.29 -8.15
CA GLU A 32 -1.61 -5.45 -7.72
C GLU A 32 -2.79 -5.02 -6.83
N LEU A 33 -2.56 -4.08 -5.92
CA LEU A 33 -3.59 -3.51 -5.06
C LEU A 33 -4.66 -2.78 -5.88
N ARG A 34 -4.28 -1.95 -6.86
CA ARG A 34 -5.23 -1.30 -7.78
C ARG A 34 -6.04 -2.32 -8.57
N ARG A 35 -5.40 -3.38 -9.07
CA ARG A 35 -6.11 -4.47 -9.76
C ARG A 35 -7.13 -5.14 -8.84
N PHE A 36 -6.75 -5.45 -7.61
CA PHE A 36 -7.64 -6.03 -6.62
C PHE A 36 -8.83 -5.10 -6.31
N ILE A 37 -8.58 -3.81 -6.09
CA ILE A 37 -9.61 -2.79 -5.86
C ILE A 37 -10.57 -2.72 -7.04
N ARG A 38 -10.08 -2.67 -8.28
CA ARG A 38 -10.93 -2.60 -9.48
C ARG A 38 -11.83 -3.82 -9.63
N VAL A 39 -11.34 -5.01 -9.27
CA VAL A 39 -12.13 -6.24 -9.27
C VAL A 39 -13.19 -6.21 -8.16
N ARG A 40 -12.85 -5.68 -6.98
CA ARG A 40 -13.75 -5.63 -5.82
C ARG A 40 -14.75 -4.49 -5.83
N LEU A 41 -14.45 -3.39 -6.52
CA LEU A 41 -15.37 -2.28 -6.73
C LEU A 41 -16.40 -2.72 -7.77
N THR A 42 -17.44 -3.44 -7.36
CA THR A 42 -18.41 -4.07 -8.28
C THR A 42 -19.56 -3.14 -8.64
N ASP A 43 -19.86 -2.16 -7.79
CA ASP A 43 -20.91 -1.18 -8.00
C ASP A 43 -20.58 -0.26 -9.20
N PRO A 44 -21.40 -0.25 -10.26
CA PRO A 44 -21.14 0.55 -11.47
C PRO A 44 -21.20 2.06 -11.24
N PHE A 45 -21.98 2.52 -10.26
CA PHE A 45 -22.09 3.94 -9.91
C PHE A 45 -20.82 4.38 -9.15
N LEU A 46 -20.37 3.60 -8.18
CA LEU A 46 -19.13 3.89 -7.45
C LEU A 46 -17.89 3.85 -8.36
N ARG A 47 -17.85 2.95 -9.35
CA ARG A 47 -16.79 2.91 -10.37
C ARG A 47 -16.63 4.20 -11.18
N ARG A 48 -17.69 5.02 -11.28
CA ARG A 48 -17.67 6.31 -12.00
C ARG A 48 -17.28 7.48 -11.11
N LEU A 49 -17.50 7.34 -9.81
CA LEU A 49 -17.27 8.40 -8.83
C LEU A 49 -15.89 8.35 -8.20
N VAL A 50 -15.29 7.16 -8.10
CA VAL A 50 -14.03 6.96 -7.38
C VAL A 50 -13.04 6.22 -8.26
N ASP A 51 -11.82 6.76 -8.39
CA ASP A 51 -10.75 6.05 -9.06
C ASP A 51 -10.15 4.99 -8.13
N SER A 52 -9.76 3.84 -8.69
CA SER A 52 -9.02 2.81 -7.95
C SER A 52 -7.73 3.34 -7.30
N SER A 53 -7.13 4.39 -7.86
CA SER A 53 -5.98 5.10 -7.32
C SER A 53 -6.31 5.85 -6.03
N ASP A 54 -7.47 6.50 -5.92
CA ASP A 54 -7.89 7.24 -4.71
C ASP A 54 -8.06 6.28 -3.51
N ILE A 55 -8.65 5.12 -3.77
CA ILE A 55 -8.78 4.04 -2.77
C ILE A 55 -7.39 3.51 -2.40
N CYS A 56 -6.51 3.31 -3.39
CA CYS A 56 -5.17 2.83 -3.15
C CYS A 56 -4.35 3.81 -2.29
N GLN A 57 -4.41 5.12 -2.58
CA GLN A 57 -3.79 6.16 -1.77
C GLN A 57 -4.31 6.15 -0.33
N SER A 58 -5.63 6.00 -0.15
CA SER A 58 -6.23 5.90 1.19
C SER A 58 -5.73 4.68 1.97
N VAL A 59 -5.65 3.51 1.33
CA VAL A 59 -5.11 2.28 1.94
C VAL A 59 -3.66 2.46 2.35
N LEU A 60 -2.82 3.02 1.47
CA LEU A 60 -1.41 3.28 1.75
C LEU A 60 -1.24 4.32 2.88
N ALA A 61 -2.03 5.39 2.89
CA ALA A 61 -2.02 6.41 3.93
C ALA A 61 -2.35 5.82 5.32
N ILE A 62 -3.40 4.98 5.40
CA ILE A 62 -3.79 4.29 6.64
C ILE A 62 -2.66 3.33 7.07
N PHE A 63 -2.12 2.56 6.13
CA PHE A 63 -1.06 1.59 6.41
C PHE A 63 0.20 2.24 7.00
N PHE A 64 0.68 3.34 6.40
CA PHE A 64 1.87 4.03 6.88
C PHE A 64 1.60 4.84 8.16
N SER A 65 0.39 5.38 8.34
CA SER A 65 0.03 6.12 9.56
C SER A 65 -0.13 5.21 10.79
N SER A 66 -0.67 4.00 10.60
CA SER A 66 -0.80 2.98 11.65
C SER A 66 0.57 2.44 12.11
N ARG A 67 1.61 2.57 11.28
CA ARG A 67 2.97 2.07 11.55
C ARG A 67 3.95 3.12 12.07
N ARG A 68 3.50 4.32 12.46
CA ARG A 68 4.40 5.28 13.12
C ARG A 68 4.99 4.65 14.39
N PRO A 69 6.31 4.74 14.62
CA PRO A 69 6.89 4.29 15.87
C PRO A 69 6.20 5.06 17.00
N ARG A 70 5.60 4.34 17.96
CA ARG A 70 5.15 4.94 19.22
C ARG A 70 6.39 5.51 19.90
N THR A 71 6.58 6.81 19.81
CA THR A 71 7.53 7.54 20.66
C THR A 71 6.99 7.41 22.08
N VAL A 72 7.62 6.56 22.89
CA VAL A 72 7.50 6.53 24.35
C VAL A 72 8.77 7.14 24.90
#